data_AF-A0A923EEC1-F1
#
_entry.id   AF-A0A923EEC1-F1
#
_cell.length_a   1.000
_cell.length_b   1.000
_cell.length_c   1.000
_cell.angle_alpha   90.00
_cell.angle_beta   90.00
_cell.angle_gamma   90.00
#
_symmetry.space_group_name_H-M   'P 1'
#
loop_
_entity.id
_entity.type
_entity.pdbx_description
1 polymer ?
#
loop_
_entity_poly.entity_id
_entity_poly.type
_entity_poly.pdbx_seq_one_letter_code
_entity_poly.pdbx_strand_id
1 'polypeptide(L)'
;MKKIISLISATVITLGIFNNVHAKNSYNVNRLYGSDRYKTSVSISNTFENGILQSIIVASGKNFPDALTGSVLSKKLNAPILLSSNIINANEDYIKYINNHLDKNGTIYILGGQSSIDDKFINYMKTQGYKNFVRLGGKDRFDTNKSIVNFMDCKKNTPVVIANAHGFADALSISSIAALNEYPIIITSNSSLSLYAKDMLANIQPSNIYIIGGYSSIENNVVNEIKTLIPSLTNDNIIRLEGKDRYETSLSICKYFNLDTDTAVIANGSKFADALSGSALATKFNAPIILTNGQDITKQQTFMASKNYKNIFLLGGQGSINSSIEYSLKSYQNLSKEEKDFIDSLSNYSSKYIDETTNASLYIENTFGKVFYDYINLDISDSAKVLEAIDTFIKSYADLKPYLNTHKKNLIDLREKVSALNSPSEMDSLKDDYLKSINLYIQGIDRLSNSLDSYENIFILLKNAIISNDIDTINNELEKIDSILEETLDIVEDFSDAENIIMDLQERLIEM
;
A
#
# COMPACT_ATOMS: atom_id res chain seq x y z
N MET A 1 -45.44 -2.05 2.56
CA MET A 1 -45.67 -1.31 1.30
C MET A 1 -44.92 0.03 1.20
N LYS A 2 -45.09 1.05 2.08
CA LYS A 2 -44.32 2.31 2.00
C LYS A 2 -42.80 2.21 2.27
N LYS A 3 -42.32 1.11 2.88
CA LYS A 3 -40.88 0.84 3.10
C LYS A 3 -40.19 0.13 1.93
N ILE A 4 -40.94 -0.49 1.02
CA ILE A 4 -40.41 -1.10 -0.23
C ILE A 4 -39.99 0.01 -1.21
N ILE A 5 -40.58 1.20 -1.07
CA ILE A 5 -40.26 2.41 -1.85
C ILE A 5 -38.87 2.98 -1.50
N SER A 6 -38.31 2.68 -0.32
CA SER A 6 -36.95 3.15 0.03
C SER A 6 -35.83 2.26 -0.50
N LEU A 7 -36.15 1.12 -1.11
CA LEU A 7 -35.15 0.15 -1.58
C LEU A 7 -34.56 0.49 -2.95
N ILE A 8 -35.39 1.01 -3.86
CA ILE A 8 -34.98 1.26 -5.26
C ILE A 8 -34.55 2.72 -5.47
N SER A 9 -34.91 3.61 -4.54
CA SER A 9 -34.35 4.98 -4.50
C SER A 9 -32.89 5.03 -4.03
N ALA A 10 -32.33 3.91 -3.55
CA ALA A 10 -30.91 3.80 -3.16
C ALA A 10 -29.97 3.53 -4.35
N THR A 11 -30.49 3.20 -5.55
CA THR A 11 -29.66 2.83 -6.71
C THR A 11 -29.39 3.98 -7.70
N VAL A 12 -29.78 5.23 -7.37
CA VAL A 12 -29.71 6.39 -8.29
C VAL A 12 -28.71 7.48 -7.85
N ILE A 13 -27.79 7.23 -6.90
CA ILE A 13 -26.77 8.23 -6.54
C ILE A 13 -25.38 7.63 -6.45
N THR A 14 -24.72 7.39 -7.59
CA THR A 14 -23.26 7.28 -7.67
C THR A 14 -22.73 7.48 -9.09
N LEU A 15 -23.06 8.58 -9.76
CA LEU A 15 -22.26 9.04 -10.91
C LEU A 15 -21.97 10.54 -10.79
N GLY A 16 -21.05 10.82 -9.86
CA GLY A 16 -20.37 12.10 -9.73
C GLY A 16 -18.92 11.84 -9.36
N ILE A 17 -18.19 11.08 -10.18
CA ILE A 17 -16.74 10.96 -10.02
C ILE A 17 -16.13 12.27 -10.48
N PHE A 18 -15.57 13.00 -9.51
CA PHE A 18 -14.61 14.05 -9.75
C PHE A 18 -13.36 13.39 -10.36
N ASN A 19 -13.15 13.55 -11.67
CA ASN A 19 -11.84 13.27 -12.26
C ASN A 19 -10.84 14.28 -11.68
N ASN A 20 -10.08 13.86 -10.68
CA ASN A 20 -8.80 14.52 -10.41
C ASN A 20 -7.84 14.05 -11.50
N VAL A 21 -7.84 14.77 -12.62
CA VAL A 21 -6.83 14.57 -13.67
C VAL A 21 -5.48 14.98 -13.10
N HIS A 22 -4.75 14.00 -12.57
CA HIS A 22 -3.33 14.18 -12.27
C HIS A 22 -2.59 14.22 -13.61
N ALA A 23 -1.85 15.30 -13.85
CA ALA A 23 -0.98 15.39 -15.01
C ALA A 23 0.04 14.23 -14.96
N LYS A 24 -0.01 13.34 -15.96
CA LYS A 24 0.81 12.12 -16.07
C LYS A 24 2.27 12.51 -16.31
N ASN A 25 3.06 12.60 -15.25
CA ASN A 25 4.52 12.54 -15.33
C ASN A 25 4.91 11.06 -15.28
N SER A 26 5.35 10.52 -16.41
CA SER A 26 5.80 9.14 -16.48
C SER A 26 7.26 9.01 -16.04
N TYR A 27 7.55 8.11 -15.10
CA TYR A 27 8.89 7.91 -14.54
C TYR A 27 9.59 6.66 -15.09
N ASN A 28 10.91 6.62 -14.99
CA ASN A 28 11.73 5.42 -15.07
C ASN A 28 11.71 4.71 -13.72
N VAL A 29 10.82 3.72 -13.58
CA VAL A 29 10.58 3.02 -12.31
C VAL A 29 11.37 1.72 -12.28
N ASN A 30 12.20 1.54 -11.25
CA ASN A 30 12.95 0.31 -10.97
C ASN A 30 12.57 -0.22 -9.58
N ARG A 31 11.93 -1.39 -9.52
CA ARG A 31 11.61 -2.04 -8.26
C ARG A 31 12.76 -2.96 -7.83
N LEU A 32 13.27 -2.74 -6.61
CA LEU A 32 14.26 -3.60 -5.97
C LEU A 32 13.58 -4.41 -4.86
N TYR A 33 13.51 -5.72 -5.05
CA TYR A 33 12.78 -6.62 -4.17
C TYR A 33 13.31 -8.04 -4.19
N GLY A 34 12.91 -8.82 -3.19
CA GLY A 34 13.00 -10.26 -3.16
C GLY A 34 11.82 -10.87 -2.41
N SER A 35 11.78 -12.20 -2.29
CA SER A 35 10.67 -12.90 -1.62
C SER A 35 10.52 -12.54 -0.13
N ASP A 36 11.54 -11.95 0.47
CA ASP A 36 11.55 -11.48 1.85
C ASP A 36 12.47 -10.26 2.01
N ARG A 37 12.55 -9.73 3.23
CA ARG A 37 13.38 -8.56 3.57
C ARG A 37 14.87 -8.79 3.41
N TYR A 38 15.35 -10.02 3.57
CA TYR A 38 16.77 -10.35 3.47
C TYR A 38 17.19 -10.34 2.00
N LYS A 39 16.41 -11.00 1.14
CA LYS A 39 16.61 -10.95 -0.31
C LYS A 39 16.40 -9.56 -0.90
N THR A 40 15.44 -8.80 -0.39
CA THR A 40 15.27 -7.39 -0.76
C THR A 40 16.52 -6.58 -0.41
N SER A 41 17.13 -6.78 0.77
CA SER A 41 18.38 -6.11 1.13
C SER A 41 19.55 -6.50 0.22
N VAL A 42 19.61 -7.74 -0.26
CA VAL A 42 20.61 -8.20 -1.25
C VAL A 42 20.35 -7.55 -2.62
N SER A 43 19.11 -7.54 -3.09
CA SER A 43 18.71 -6.86 -4.34
C SER A 43 19.09 -5.38 -4.33
N ILE A 44 18.85 -4.70 -3.20
CA ILE A 44 19.28 -3.31 -3.00
C ILE A 44 20.81 -3.20 -3.01
N SER A 45 21.51 -4.13 -2.36
CA SER A 45 22.98 -4.12 -2.29
C SER A 45 23.64 -4.36 -3.65
N ASN A 46 23.02 -5.10 -4.57
CA ASN A 46 23.52 -5.26 -5.94
C ASN A 46 23.63 -3.93 -6.70
N THR A 47 22.92 -2.87 -6.28
CA THR A 47 23.12 -1.54 -6.87
C THR A 47 24.48 -0.91 -6.52
N PHE A 48 25.22 -1.46 -5.55
CA PHE A 48 26.56 -1.02 -5.18
C PHE A 48 27.67 -1.54 -6.13
N GLU A 49 27.30 -2.35 -7.13
CA GLU A 49 28.21 -3.03 -8.06
C GLU A 49 29.01 -2.06 -8.96
N ASN A 50 30.23 -1.74 -8.51
CA ASN A 50 31.33 -1.19 -9.33
C ASN A 50 32.65 -1.93 -9.04
N GLY A 51 32.59 -3.19 -8.58
CA GLY A 51 33.76 -4.02 -8.25
C GLY A 51 33.71 -4.59 -6.83
N ILE A 52 34.88 -4.99 -6.31
CA ILE A 52 35.04 -5.54 -4.96
C ILE A 52 34.95 -4.40 -3.94
N LEU A 53 34.00 -4.53 -3.00
CA LEU A 53 33.77 -3.62 -1.89
C LEU A 53 34.84 -3.79 -0.81
N GLN A 54 35.20 -2.69 -0.14
CA GLN A 54 36.11 -2.71 1.02
C GLN A 54 35.36 -2.78 2.36
N SER A 55 34.06 -2.53 2.35
CA SER A 55 33.24 -2.50 3.56
C SER A 55 31.82 -2.97 3.26
N ILE A 56 31.25 -3.73 4.19
CA ILE A 56 29.84 -4.11 4.21
C ILE A 56 29.30 -3.86 5.61
N ILE A 57 28.07 -3.35 5.70
CA ILE A 57 27.36 -3.17 6.97
C ILE A 57 26.33 -4.30 7.10
N VAL A 58 26.30 -4.97 8.25
CA VAL A 58 25.35 -6.03 8.59
C VAL A 58 24.53 -5.62 9.79
N ALA A 59 23.21 -5.72 9.66
CA ALA A 59 22.24 -5.42 10.69
C ALA A 59 21.22 -6.54 10.85
N SER A 60 20.51 -6.56 11.98
CA SER A 60 19.40 -7.51 12.15
C SER A 60 18.25 -7.17 11.21
N GLY A 61 17.77 -8.14 10.44
CA GLY A 61 16.50 -7.98 9.71
C GLY A 61 15.28 -8.17 10.60
N LYS A 62 15.43 -8.66 11.84
CA LYS A 62 14.31 -8.96 12.76
C LYS A 62 13.87 -7.74 13.55
N ASN A 63 14.77 -6.78 13.81
CA ASN A 63 14.50 -5.59 14.58
C ASN A 63 15.23 -4.38 13.98
N PHE A 64 14.68 -3.17 14.12
CA PHE A 64 15.17 -1.95 13.49
C PHE A 64 16.14 -1.06 14.29
N PRO A 65 16.09 -0.98 15.65
CA PRO A 65 16.69 0.14 16.37
C PRO A 65 18.19 0.29 16.19
N ASP A 66 18.92 -0.83 16.10
CA ASP A 66 20.38 -0.82 15.99
C ASP A 66 20.89 -0.29 14.66
N ALA A 67 20.08 -0.39 13.60
CA ALA A 67 20.46 0.04 12.26
C ALA A 67 19.70 1.27 11.79
N LEU A 68 18.88 1.86 12.66
CA LEU A 68 18.05 3.02 12.36
C LEU A 68 18.89 4.23 11.90
N THR A 69 20.13 4.32 12.40
CA THR A 69 21.09 5.37 12.02
C THR A 69 22.26 4.81 11.20
N GLY A 70 22.08 3.67 10.54
CA GLY A 70 23.12 3.03 9.73
C GLY A 70 23.42 3.74 8.41
N SER A 71 22.52 4.60 7.92
CA SER A 71 22.69 5.31 6.65
C SER A 71 23.91 6.25 6.64
N VAL A 72 24.16 6.97 7.74
CA VAL A 72 25.33 7.86 7.86
C VAL A 72 26.64 7.07 7.80
N LEU A 73 26.64 5.85 8.35
CA LEU A 73 27.78 4.93 8.27
C LEU A 73 27.95 4.41 6.84
N SER A 74 26.84 4.06 6.17
CA SER A 74 26.85 3.65 4.76
C SER A 74 27.48 4.71 3.86
N LYS A 75 27.16 6.00 4.06
CA LYS A 75 27.83 7.10 3.35
C LYS A 75 29.33 7.12 3.64
N LYS A 76 29.72 7.13 4.92
CA LYS A 76 31.11 7.25 5.34
C LYS A 76 31.99 6.13 4.81
N LEU A 77 31.45 4.92 4.72
CA LEU A 77 32.16 3.72 4.27
C LEU A 77 31.96 3.39 2.79
N ASN A 78 31.05 4.09 2.09
CA ASN A 78 30.55 3.73 0.77
C ASN A 78 30.15 2.23 0.71
N ALA A 79 29.33 1.80 1.68
CA ALA A 79 29.03 0.39 1.91
C ALA A 79 27.52 0.13 1.90
N PRO A 80 27.05 -1.00 1.32
CA PRO A 80 25.65 -1.41 1.44
C PRO A 80 25.31 -1.88 2.86
N ILE A 81 24.00 -1.89 3.17
CA ILE A 81 23.45 -2.42 4.42
C ILE A 81 22.70 -3.72 4.11
N LEU A 82 23.24 -4.86 4.56
CA LEU A 82 22.62 -6.17 4.47
C LEU A 82 21.87 -6.52 5.74
N LEU A 83 20.73 -7.20 5.59
CA LEU A 83 19.94 -7.71 6.70
C LEU A 83 20.23 -9.18 6.95
N SER A 84 20.56 -9.52 8.20
CA SER A 84 20.77 -10.90 8.64
C SER A 84 19.50 -11.48 9.25
N SER A 85 19.22 -12.73 8.89
CA SER A 85 18.17 -13.59 9.45
C SER A 85 18.58 -14.27 10.77
N ASN A 86 19.87 -14.13 11.18
CA ASN A 86 20.56 -14.93 12.20
C ASN A 86 20.60 -16.44 11.88
N ILE A 87 20.23 -16.85 10.66
CA ILE A 87 20.51 -18.17 10.14
C ILE A 87 21.90 -18.11 9.50
N ILE A 88 22.76 -19.05 9.86
CA ILE A 88 24.17 -19.08 9.45
C ILE A 88 24.42 -20.35 8.64
N ASN A 89 24.35 -20.23 7.32
CA ASN A 89 24.76 -21.28 6.39
C ASN A 89 25.21 -20.67 5.05
N ALA A 90 25.96 -21.43 4.24
CA ALA A 90 26.53 -20.94 2.98
C ALA A 90 25.49 -20.56 1.91
N ASN A 91 24.24 -21.02 2.07
CA ASN A 91 23.18 -20.78 1.11
C ASN A 91 22.39 -19.50 1.36
N GLU A 92 22.55 -18.84 2.52
CA GLU A 92 21.91 -17.57 2.82
C GLU A 92 22.40 -16.47 1.87
N ASP A 93 21.47 -15.71 1.28
CA ASP A 93 21.79 -14.77 0.20
C ASP A 93 22.70 -13.62 0.66
N TYR A 94 22.54 -13.13 1.89
CA TYR A 94 23.44 -12.09 2.43
C TYR A 94 24.87 -12.61 2.64
N ILE A 95 25.04 -13.89 3.00
CA ILE A 95 26.36 -14.51 3.13
C ILE A 95 27.00 -14.69 1.74
N LYS A 96 26.23 -15.16 0.76
CA LYS A 96 26.69 -15.25 -0.64
C LYS A 96 27.11 -13.88 -1.17
N TYR A 97 26.31 -12.84 -0.91
CA TYR A 97 26.65 -11.49 -1.32
C TYR A 97 27.97 -11.04 -0.71
N ILE A 98 28.19 -11.23 0.59
CA ILE A 98 29.47 -10.87 1.24
C ILE A 98 30.63 -11.63 0.58
N ASN A 99 30.49 -12.94 0.39
CA ASN A 99 31.53 -13.78 -0.21
C ASN A 99 31.90 -13.36 -1.64
N ASN A 100 30.93 -12.88 -2.41
CA ASN A 100 31.11 -12.50 -3.81
C ASN A 100 31.61 -11.06 -3.99
N HIS A 101 31.29 -10.16 -3.05
CA HIS A 101 31.49 -8.72 -3.24
C HIS A 101 32.44 -8.07 -2.24
N LEU A 102 32.73 -8.68 -1.09
CA LEU A 102 33.66 -8.10 -0.11
C LEU A 102 35.08 -8.63 -0.32
N ASP A 103 36.04 -7.70 -0.41
CA ASP A 103 37.48 -7.99 -0.39
C ASP A 103 37.81 -8.86 0.84
N LYS A 104 38.67 -9.86 0.70
CA LYS A 104 39.05 -10.72 1.85
C LYS A 104 39.79 -9.94 2.95
N ASN A 105 40.40 -8.80 2.62
CA ASN A 105 40.97 -7.83 3.56
C ASN A 105 39.98 -6.70 3.92
N GLY A 106 38.80 -6.66 3.31
CA GLY A 106 37.73 -5.73 3.64
C GLY A 106 37.15 -5.97 5.03
N THR A 107 36.34 -5.02 5.50
CA THR A 107 35.80 -5.00 6.87
C THR A 107 34.30 -5.23 6.90
N ILE A 108 33.84 -6.12 7.79
CA ILE A 108 32.42 -6.31 8.08
C ILE A 108 32.06 -5.49 9.32
N TYR A 109 31.24 -4.47 9.11
CA TYR A 109 30.70 -3.62 10.17
C TYR A 109 29.38 -4.20 10.67
N ILE A 110 29.25 -4.39 11.97
CA ILE A 110 28.08 -5.04 12.58
C ILE A 110 27.36 -4.01 13.43
N LEU A 111 26.10 -3.74 13.11
CA LEU A 111 25.25 -2.85 13.89
C LEU A 111 24.47 -3.63 14.94
N GLY A 112 24.63 -3.23 16.21
CA GLY A 112 23.96 -3.84 17.35
C GLY A 112 24.80 -4.84 18.14
N GLY A 113 24.28 -5.17 19.32
CA GLY A 113 24.90 -6.12 20.25
C GLY A 113 24.82 -7.57 19.80
N GLN A 114 25.33 -8.47 20.64
CA GLN A 114 25.35 -9.93 20.38
C GLN A 114 23.94 -10.54 20.26
N SER A 115 22.92 -9.92 20.87
CA SER A 115 21.51 -10.32 20.73
C SER A 115 20.95 -10.04 19.34
N SER A 116 21.49 -9.05 18.64
CA SER A 116 21.02 -8.63 17.32
C SER A 116 21.72 -9.43 16.22
N ILE A 117 23.05 -9.50 16.30
CA ILE A 117 23.92 -10.31 15.43
C ILE A 117 24.88 -11.08 16.34
N ASP A 118 24.72 -12.41 16.40
CA ASP A 118 25.50 -13.24 17.31
C ASP A 118 26.95 -13.46 16.84
N ASP A 119 27.78 -14.04 17.71
CA ASP A 119 29.17 -14.33 17.34
C ASP A 119 29.31 -15.56 16.44
N LYS A 120 28.24 -16.36 16.25
CA LYS A 120 28.27 -17.46 15.27
C LYS A 120 28.38 -16.90 13.86
N PHE A 121 27.75 -15.75 13.58
CA PHE A 121 27.97 -15.03 12.32
C PHE A 121 29.45 -14.68 12.12
N ILE A 122 30.08 -14.03 13.11
CA ILE A 122 31.50 -13.63 13.03
C ILE A 122 32.40 -14.85 12.85
N ASN A 123 32.19 -15.89 13.67
CA ASN A 123 32.99 -17.11 13.62
C ASN A 123 32.83 -17.82 12.28
N TYR A 124 31.62 -17.88 11.74
CA TYR A 124 31.39 -18.41 10.41
C TYR A 124 32.12 -17.61 9.33
N MET A 125 32.01 -16.28 9.32
CA MET A 125 32.70 -15.45 8.32
C MET A 125 34.24 -15.55 8.42
N LYS A 126 34.79 -15.79 9.61
CA LYS A 126 36.22 -16.14 9.78
C LYS A 126 36.60 -17.42 9.05
N THR A 127 35.75 -18.45 9.09
CA THR A 127 35.98 -19.69 8.30
C THR A 127 35.94 -19.44 6.79
N GLN A 128 35.25 -18.37 6.35
CA GLN A 128 35.21 -17.95 4.95
C GLN A 128 36.39 -17.05 4.55
N GLY A 129 37.36 -16.84 5.45
CA GLY A 129 38.62 -16.12 5.20
C GLY A 129 38.63 -14.64 5.58
N TYR A 130 37.54 -14.10 6.15
CA TYR A 130 37.48 -12.70 6.59
C TYR A 130 38.13 -12.52 7.96
N LYS A 131 38.89 -11.43 8.12
CA LYS A 131 39.65 -11.16 9.35
C LYS A 131 39.21 -9.89 10.08
N ASN A 132 38.61 -8.93 9.37
CA ASN A 132 38.33 -7.60 9.88
C ASN A 132 36.85 -7.43 10.20
N PHE A 133 36.54 -7.23 11.47
CA PHE A 133 35.19 -7.04 11.98
C PHE A 133 35.16 -5.85 12.93
N VAL A 134 34.18 -4.96 12.76
CA VAL A 134 33.95 -3.81 13.65
C VAL A 134 32.51 -3.87 14.14
N ARG A 135 32.30 -4.11 15.43
CA ARG A 135 30.96 -4.06 16.02
C ARG A 135 30.68 -2.66 16.57
N LEU A 136 29.67 -2.00 16.02
CA LEU A 136 29.10 -0.74 16.50
C LEU A 136 27.76 -1.06 17.15
N GLY A 137 27.79 -1.45 18.42
CA GLY A 137 26.60 -1.91 19.13
C GLY A 137 26.83 -2.07 20.62
N GLY A 138 25.77 -1.97 21.41
CA GLY A 138 25.86 -2.12 22.87
C GLY A 138 24.63 -2.77 23.50
N LYS A 139 24.31 -2.38 24.73
CA LYS A 139 23.26 -3.04 25.53
C LYS A 139 21.87 -2.74 25.01
N ASP A 140 21.70 -1.57 24.41
CA ASP A 140 20.45 -1.10 23.82
C ASP A 140 20.69 -0.22 22.59
N ARG A 141 19.59 0.27 22.03
CA ARG A 141 19.60 1.13 20.84
C ARG A 141 20.36 2.44 21.04
N PHE A 142 20.40 2.97 22.26
CA PHE A 142 21.07 4.23 22.56
C PHE A 142 22.59 4.04 22.63
N ASP A 143 23.06 2.92 23.20
CA ASP A 143 24.47 2.53 23.14
C ASP A 143 24.94 2.28 21.71
N THR A 144 24.12 1.58 20.90
CA THR A 144 24.41 1.36 19.48
C THR A 144 24.49 2.70 18.74
N ASN A 145 23.51 3.59 18.95
CA ASN A 145 23.51 4.92 18.35
C ASN A 145 24.75 5.74 18.74
N LYS A 146 25.14 5.74 20.02
CA LYS A 146 26.37 6.38 20.50
C LYS A 146 27.61 5.83 19.78
N SER A 147 27.69 4.52 19.61
CA SER A 147 28.83 3.88 18.94
C SER A 147 28.94 4.31 17.47
N ILE A 148 27.81 4.39 16.78
CA ILE A 148 27.76 4.86 15.38
C ILE A 148 28.14 6.35 15.29
N VAL A 149 27.55 7.22 16.12
CA VAL A 149 27.84 8.66 16.10
C VAL A 149 29.29 8.95 16.46
N ASN A 150 29.86 8.26 17.45
CA ASN A 150 31.28 8.40 17.76
C ASN A 150 32.18 7.95 16.61
N PHE A 151 31.80 6.87 15.91
CA PHE A 151 32.53 6.41 14.71
C PHE A 151 32.47 7.43 13.56
N MET A 152 31.41 8.23 13.48
CA MET A 152 31.32 9.31 12.50
C MET A 152 32.36 10.41 12.72
N ASP A 153 32.93 10.55 13.93
CA ASP A 153 33.97 11.53 14.26
C ASP A 153 33.58 12.95 13.82
N CYS A 154 32.36 13.35 14.18
CA CYS A 154 31.78 14.61 13.74
C CYS A 154 32.56 15.80 14.29
N LYS A 155 32.84 16.77 13.42
CA LYS A 155 33.47 18.03 13.82
C LYS A 155 32.55 18.83 14.73
N LYS A 156 33.14 19.72 15.53
CA LYS A 156 32.35 20.72 16.26
C LYS A 156 31.50 21.56 15.30
N ASN A 157 30.34 21.99 15.76
CA ASN A 157 29.34 22.76 15.01
C ASN A 157 28.64 22.01 13.87
N THR A 158 28.92 20.71 13.65
CA THR A 158 28.16 19.90 12.67
C THR A 158 26.68 19.87 13.06
N PRO A 159 25.73 20.19 12.15
CA PRO A 159 24.31 20.05 12.42
C PRO A 159 23.92 18.61 12.80
N VAL A 160 22.93 18.47 13.69
CA VAL A 160 22.50 17.17 14.23
C VAL A 160 21.03 16.93 13.92
N VAL A 161 20.68 15.68 13.65
CA VAL A 161 19.29 15.22 13.52
C VAL A 161 18.87 14.53 14.83
N ILE A 162 17.69 14.85 15.34
CA ILE A 162 17.06 14.19 16.49
C ILE A 162 15.81 13.45 16.03
N ALA A 163 15.72 12.17 16.36
CA ALA A 163 14.56 11.34 16.04
C ALA A 163 14.17 10.45 17.22
N ASN A 164 12.91 9.99 17.23
CA ASN A 164 12.43 9.11 18.27
C ASN A 164 13.03 7.69 18.11
N ALA A 165 13.51 7.13 19.22
CA ALA A 165 14.19 5.83 19.21
C ALA A 165 13.22 4.65 19.07
N HIS A 166 11.93 4.83 19.39
CA HIS A 166 10.88 3.81 19.43
C HIS A 166 10.02 3.76 18.17
N GLY A 167 10.02 4.81 17.35
CA GLY A 167 9.39 4.85 16.03
C GLY A 167 10.44 4.93 14.92
N PHE A 168 10.37 4.04 13.92
CA PHE A 168 11.39 3.99 12.87
C PHE A 168 11.15 4.99 11.73
N ALA A 169 9.89 5.34 11.44
CA ALA A 169 9.54 6.01 10.18
C ALA A 169 10.17 7.41 10.07
N ASP A 170 10.17 8.18 11.17
CA ASP A 170 10.78 9.51 11.23
C ASP A 170 12.28 9.43 10.91
N ALA A 171 13.03 8.58 11.62
CA ALA A 171 14.47 8.43 11.38
C ALA A 171 14.80 7.84 10.00
N LEU A 172 13.99 6.91 9.47
CA LEU A 172 14.18 6.38 8.11
C LEU A 172 13.92 7.45 7.05
N SER A 173 12.92 8.31 7.22
CA SER A 173 12.58 9.34 6.24
C SER A 173 13.64 10.44 6.08
N ILE A 174 14.40 10.74 7.13
CA ILE A 174 15.55 11.67 7.09
C ILE A 174 16.86 10.96 6.75
N SER A 175 16.90 9.62 6.79
CA SER A 175 18.15 8.84 6.85
C SER A 175 19.13 9.13 5.70
N SER A 176 18.66 9.22 4.46
CA SER A 176 19.52 9.49 3.30
C SER A 176 19.98 10.94 3.25
N ILE A 177 19.12 11.89 3.59
CA ILE A 177 19.46 13.32 3.66
C ILE A 177 20.49 13.58 4.77
N ALA A 178 20.30 12.99 5.95
CA ALA A 178 21.27 13.08 7.04
C ALA A 178 22.62 12.50 6.61
N ALA A 179 22.61 11.36 5.92
CA ALA A 179 23.82 10.73 5.40
C ALA A 179 24.51 11.60 4.35
N LEU A 180 23.78 12.17 3.38
CA LEU A 180 24.31 13.03 2.33
C LEU A 180 24.94 14.32 2.87
N ASN A 181 24.40 14.85 3.97
CA ASN A 181 24.92 16.04 4.65
C ASN A 181 25.94 15.70 5.76
N GLU A 182 26.24 14.42 5.98
CA GLU A 182 27.09 13.93 7.07
C GLU A 182 26.63 14.38 8.48
N TYR A 183 25.31 14.57 8.63
CA TYR A 183 24.70 14.92 9.91
C TYR A 183 24.47 13.65 10.73
N PRO A 184 25.03 13.53 11.95
CA PRO A 184 24.73 12.41 12.81
C PRO A 184 23.26 12.44 13.22
N ILE A 185 22.64 11.26 13.21
CA ILE A 185 21.29 11.05 13.75
C ILE A 185 21.46 10.60 15.20
N ILE A 186 20.97 11.38 16.13
CA ILE A 186 20.90 11.04 17.55
C ILE A 186 19.46 10.63 17.87
N ILE A 187 19.29 9.44 18.45
CA ILE A 187 17.95 8.94 18.81
C ILE A 187 17.67 9.18 20.29
N THR A 188 16.41 9.47 20.61
CA THR A 188 15.96 9.81 21.96
C THR A 188 14.60 9.23 22.30
N SER A 189 14.23 9.18 23.58
CA SER A 189 12.84 8.91 23.99
C SER A 189 11.95 10.12 23.71
N ASN A 190 10.62 9.97 23.77
CA ASN A 190 9.71 11.04 23.32
C ASN A 190 9.87 12.35 24.13
N SER A 191 10.15 12.25 25.43
CA SER A 191 10.06 13.37 26.36
C SER A 191 11.39 13.79 26.95
N SER A 192 12.46 13.01 26.82
CA SER A 192 13.75 13.34 27.45
C SER A 192 14.95 12.84 26.65
N LEU A 193 16.05 13.58 26.75
CA LEU A 193 17.34 13.16 26.21
C LEU A 193 17.99 12.11 27.13
N SER A 194 18.45 11.01 26.55
CA SER A 194 19.30 10.07 27.27
C SER A 194 20.64 10.72 27.66
N LEU A 195 21.33 10.17 28.66
CA LEU A 195 22.67 10.63 29.03
C LEU A 195 23.62 10.60 27.82
N TYR A 196 23.52 9.56 26.99
CA TYR A 196 24.32 9.45 25.77
C TYR A 196 24.00 10.53 24.75
N ALA A 197 22.73 10.88 24.56
CA ALA A 197 22.34 11.98 23.68
C ALA A 197 22.89 13.31 24.17
N LYS A 198 22.86 13.57 25.49
CA LYS A 198 23.45 14.76 26.11
C LYS A 198 24.96 14.82 25.88
N ASP A 199 25.68 13.73 26.12
CA ASP A 199 27.14 13.69 25.91
C ASP A 199 27.50 13.97 24.44
N MET A 200 26.80 13.35 23.49
CA MET A 200 27.06 13.56 22.06
C MET A 200 26.78 15.02 21.65
N LEU A 201 25.67 15.60 22.09
CA LEU A 201 25.33 16.99 21.82
C LEU A 201 26.35 17.97 22.44
N ALA A 202 26.79 17.72 23.67
CA ALA A 202 27.79 18.54 24.34
C ALA A 202 29.16 18.50 23.64
N ASN A 203 29.53 17.35 23.06
CA ASN A 203 30.77 17.18 22.31
C ASN A 203 30.72 17.85 20.94
N ILE A 204 29.61 17.65 20.20
CA ILE A 204 29.45 18.18 18.84
C ILE A 204 29.19 19.69 18.87
N GLN A 205 28.48 20.21 19.89
CA GLN A 205 28.02 21.61 19.95
C GLN A 205 27.41 22.07 18.61
N PRO A 206 26.35 21.40 18.10
CA PRO A 206 25.79 21.65 16.78
C PRO A 206 25.39 23.11 16.55
N SER A 207 25.54 23.58 15.31
CA SER A 207 25.03 24.89 14.85
C SER A 207 23.52 24.88 14.60
N ASN A 208 22.98 23.74 14.18
CA ASN A 208 21.55 23.53 13.93
C ASN A 208 21.12 22.14 14.43
N ILE A 209 19.86 22.07 14.86
CA ILE A 209 19.19 20.83 15.24
C ILE A 209 17.98 20.64 14.33
N TYR A 210 17.85 19.45 13.76
CA TYR A 210 16.65 19.03 13.02
C TYR A 210 15.88 18.01 13.86
N ILE A 211 14.74 18.40 14.40
CA ILE A 211 13.81 17.49 15.08
C ILE A 211 12.90 16.85 14.02
N ILE A 212 12.90 15.52 13.92
CA ILE A 212 12.09 14.80 12.94
C ILE A 212 10.92 14.10 13.63
N GLY A 213 9.71 14.43 13.19
CA GLY A 213 8.46 13.96 13.78
C GLY A 213 7.78 15.04 14.62
N GLY A 214 6.47 14.86 14.79
CA GLY A 214 5.65 15.81 15.53
C GLY A 214 5.77 15.69 17.05
N TYR A 215 4.96 16.47 17.77
CA TYR A 215 5.03 16.54 19.24
C TYR A 215 4.73 15.22 19.96
N SER A 216 3.96 14.31 19.35
CA SER A 216 3.74 12.96 19.88
C SER A 216 4.99 12.07 19.77
N SER A 217 5.86 12.35 18.80
CA SER A 217 7.13 11.66 18.58
C SER A 217 8.24 12.26 19.42
N ILE A 218 8.39 13.60 19.42
CA ILE A 218 9.40 14.32 20.21
C ILE A 218 8.75 15.55 20.84
N GLU A 219 8.59 15.55 22.15
CA GLU A 219 7.95 16.63 22.91
C GLU A 219 8.84 17.88 23.01
N ASN A 220 8.23 19.00 23.44
CA ASN A 220 8.95 20.24 23.70
C ASN A 220 10.00 20.13 24.80
N ASN A 221 9.86 19.18 25.74
CA ASN A 221 10.84 19.02 26.81
C ASN A 221 12.23 18.65 26.26
N VAL A 222 12.31 17.81 25.22
CA VAL A 222 13.57 17.50 24.53
C VAL A 222 14.22 18.77 23.98
N VAL A 223 13.44 19.64 23.33
CA VAL A 223 13.93 20.93 22.80
C VAL A 223 14.45 21.84 23.92
N ASN A 224 13.75 21.88 25.06
CA ASN A 224 14.17 22.66 26.23
C ASN A 224 15.47 22.13 26.84
N GLU A 225 15.64 20.80 26.92
CA GLU A 225 16.87 20.17 27.38
C GLU A 225 18.05 20.49 26.44
N ILE A 226 17.84 20.47 25.12
CA ILE A 226 18.86 20.84 24.12
C ILE A 226 19.32 22.29 24.33
N LYS A 227 18.39 23.25 24.45
CA LYS A 227 18.72 24.66 24.68
C LYS A 227 19.43 24.91 26.00
N THR A 228 19.06 24.16 27.04
CA THR A 228 19.73 24.23 28.35
C THR A 228 21.16 23.72 28.25
N LEU A 229 21.37 22.62 27.52
CA LEU A 229 22.69 22.02 27.32
C LEU A 229 23.58 22.88 26.42
N ILE A 230 23.00 23.55 25.42
CA ILE A 230 23.71 24.37 24.44
C ILE A 230 23.03 25.75 24.35
N PRO A 231 23.34 26.69 25.27
CA PRO A 231 22.66 27.98 25.36
C PRO A 231 22.83 28.88 24.13
N SER A 232 23.77 28.58 23.24
CA SER A 232 23.94 29.29 21.96
C SER A 232 22.87 28.95 20.93
N LEU A 233 22.11 27.87 21.11
CA LEU A 233 21.01 27.49 20.22
C LEU A 233 19.73 28.26 20.56
N THR A 234 19.25 29.01 19.58
CA THR A 234 17.96 29.72 19.65
C THR A 234 16.87 28.94 18.91
N ASN A 235 15.63 29.46 18.89
CA ASN A 235 14.54 28.85 18.11
C ASN A 235 14.89 28.72 16.62
N ASP A 236 15.62 29.69 16.06
CA ASP A 236 15.97 29.70 14.64
C ASP A 236 16.97 28.60 14.27
N ASN A 237 17.69 28.05 15.26
CA ASN A 237 18.61 26.95 15.07
C ASN A 237 17.95 25.58 15.17
N ILE A 238 16.74 25.48 15.72
CA ILE A 238 16.05 24.22 15.99
C ILE A 238 14.83 24.11 15.07
N ILE A 239 14.97 23.37 13.99
CA ILE A 239 13.94 23.17 12.98
C ILE A 239 13.21 21.85 13.24
N ARG A 240 11.89 21.90 13.40
CA ARG A 240 11.04 20.70 13.43
C ARG A 240 10.47 20.42 12.04
N LEU A 241 10.63 19.18 11.58
CA LEU A 241 10.04 18.68 10.34
C LEU A 241 9.03 17.59 10.70
N GLU A 242 7.75 17.88 10.48
CA GLU A 242 6.64 17.04 10.92
C GLU A 242 5.49 17.02 9.91
N GLY A 243 4.63 16.03 10.04
CA GLY A 243 3.37 15.91 9.32
C GLY A 243 2.32 15.20 10.19
N LYS A 244 1.09 15.10 9.68
CA LYS A 244 -0.01 14.43 10.40
C LYS A 244 0.27 12.94 10.62
N ASP A 245 1.03 12.35 9.71
CA ASP A 245 1.47 10.98 9.74
C ASP A 245 2.91 10.85 9.20
N ARG A 246 3.43 9.62 9.21
CA ARG A 246 4.79 9.31 8.74
C ARG A 246 5.02 9.63 7.26
N TYR A 247 3.97 9.62 6.45
CA TYR A 247 4.04 9.85 5.02
C TYR A 247 4.16 11.36 4.77
N GLU A 248 3.35 12.17 5.44
CA GLU A 248 3.45 13.62 5.41
C GLU A 248 4.76 14.13 6.03
N THR A 249 5.25 13.54 7.13
CA THR A 249 6.58 13.86 7.69
C THR A 249 7.67 13.65 6.64
N SER A 250 7.65 12.51 5.91
CA SER A 250 8.63 12.24 4.84
C SER A 250 8.59 13.30 3.73
N LEU A 251 7.40 13.77 3.34
CA LEU A 251 7.25 14.84 2.35
C LEU A 251 7.71 16.20 2.91
N SER A 252 7.46 16.50 4.18
CA SER A 252 7.94 17.73 4.84
C SER A 252 9.47 17.82 4.82
N ILE A 253 10.14 16.69 5.08
CA ILE A 253 11.60 16.59 5.01
C ILE A 253 12.09 16.86 3.58
N CYS A 254 11.49 16.20 2.59
CA CYS A 254 11.86 16.38 1.19
C CYS A 254 11.66 17.84 0.73
N LYS A 255 10.59 18.50 1.17
CA LYS A 255 10.32 19.91 0.86
C LYS A 255 11.34 20.86 1.48
N TYR A 256 11.72 20.63 2.73
CA TYR A 256 12.66 21.50 3.45
C TYR A 256 14.07 21.43 2.86
N PHE A 257 14.60 20.22 2.69
CA PHE A 257 15.97 20.03 2.19
C PHE A 257 16.08 20.19 0.68
N ASN A 258 15.00 19.91 -0.06
CA ASN A 258 14.87 20.11 -1.50
C ASN A 258 16.12 19.68 -2.29
N LEU A 259 16.52 18.41 -2.13
CA LEU A 259 17.72 17.87 -2.77
C LEU A 259 17.70 18.13 -4.29
N ASP A 260 18.84 18.58 -4.81
CA ASP A 260 19.06 18.71 -6.25
C ASP A 260 19.33 17.32 -6.85
N THR A 261 18.26 16.65 -7.26
CA THR A 261 18.28 15.30 -7.79
C THR A 261 17.06 15.03 -8.66
N ASP A 262 17.23 14.17 -9.66
CA ASP A 262 16.14 13.63 -10.47
C ASP A 262 15.70 12.24 -10.01
N THR A 263 16.22 11.77 -8.88
CA THR A 263 15.97 10.43 -8.36
C THR A 263 15.25 10.46 -7.03
N ALA A 264 14.22 9.62 -6.85
CA ALA A 264 13.57 9.39 -5.56
C ALA A 264 13.52 7.91 -5.23
N VAL A 265 13.63 7.59 -3.94
CA VAL A 265 13.47 6.22 -3.42
C VAL A 265 12.19 6.15 -2.62
N ILE A 266 11.32 5.19 -2.92
CA ILE A 266 10.02 5.02 -2.29
C ILE A 266 9.99 3.70 -1.54
N ALA A 267 9.54 3.75 -0.30
CA ALA A 267 9.43 2.57 0.57
C ALA A 267 8.14 2.58 1.39
N ASN A 268 7.72 1.41 1.85
CA ASN A 268 6.57 1.31 2.75
C ASN A 268 6.91 1.88 4.14
N GLY A 269 6.18 2.91 4.58
CA GLY A 269 6.42 3.55 5.88
C GLY A 269 5.97 2.72 7.08
N SER A 270 5.19 1.66 6.89
CA SER A 270 4.72 0.75 7.94
C SER A 270 5.63 -0.48 8.12
N LYS A 271 6.61 -0.69 7.24
CA LYS A 271 7.57 -1.81 7.28
C LYS A 271 9.00 -1.29 7.17
N PHE A 272 9.80 -1.43 8.22
CA PHE A 272 11.11 -0.77 8.30
C PHE A 272 12.19 -1.33 7.36
N ALA A 273 12.15 -2.63 7.05
CA ALA A 273 13.33 -3.36 6.56
C ALA A 273 13.79 -2.89 5.16
N ASP A 274 12.83 -2.66 4.27
CA ASP A 274 13.11 -2.23 2.89
C ASP A 274 13.68 -0.81 2.88
N ALA A 275 13.07 0.12 3.63
CA ALA A 275 13.56 1.48 3.79
C ALA A 275 14.94 1.54 4.49
N LEU A 276 15.19 0.65 5.45
CA LEU A 276 16.46 0.63 6.20
C LEU A 276 17.64 0.24 5.31
N SER A 277 17.54 -0.85 4.55
CA SER A 277 18.56 -1.21 3.56
C SER A 277 18.58 -0.21 2.39
N GLY A 278 17.40 0.27 1.99
CA GLY A 278 17.18 1.31 1.00
C GLY A 278 17.82 2.66 1.30
N SER A 279 18.08 2.97 2.56
CA SER A 279 18.74 4.22 2.94
C SER A 279 20.16 4.33 2.39
N ALA A 280 20.86 3.20 2.27
CA ALA A 280 22.16 3.11 1.61
C ALA A 280 22.05 3.44 0.11
N LEU A 281 21.06 2.86 -0.57
CA LEU A 281 20.77 3.13 -1.98
C LEU A 281 20.43 4.61 -2.20
N ALA A 282 19.48 5.14 -1.44
CA ALA A 282 19.06 6.53 -1.54
C ALA A 282 20.25 7.49 -1.37
N THR A 283 21.13 7.19 -0.41
CA THR A 283 22.39 7.91 -0.21
C THR A 283 23.34 7.79 -1.41
N LYS A 284 23.49 6.60 -2.00
CA LYS A 284 24.33 6.37 -3.19
C LYS A 284 23.87 7.21 -4.39
N PHE A 285 22.55 7.33 -4.57
CA PHE A 285 21.94 8.03 -5.71
C PHE A 285 21.59 9.50 -5.42
N ASN A 286 22.10 10.09 -4.34
CA ASN A 286 21.76 11.46 -3.93
C ASN A 286 20.23 11.72 -3.89
N ALA A 287 19.48 10.75 -3.37
CA ALA A 287 18.03 10.71 -3.43
C ALA A 287 17.40 10.76 -2.03
N PRO A 288 16.21 11.39 -1.88
CA PRO A 288 15.44 11.27 -0.66
C PRO A 288 14.73 9.91 -0.56
N ILE A 289 14.38 9.52 0.67
CA ILE A 289 13.42 8.44 0.92
C ILE A 289 12.03 9.04 1.15
N ILE A 290 11.09 8.67 0.29
CA ILE A 290 9.68 9.04 0.38
C ILE A 290 8.90 7.82 0.90
N LEU A 291 8.08 8.01 1.93
CA LEU A 291 7.28 6.92 2.50
C LEU A 291 5.85 6.93 1.95
N THR A 292 5.33 5.74 1.64
CA THR A 292 3.92 5.46 1.29
C THR A 292 3.34 4.38 2.20
N ASN A 293 2.01 4.28 2.30
CA ASN A 293 1.35 3.15 2.94
C ASN A 293 1.42 1.85 2.10
N GLY A 294 1.86 1.94 0.84
CA GLY A 294 1.99 0.84 -0.09
C GLY A 294 0.70 0.47 -0.84
N GLN A 295 -0.38 1.24 -0.65
CA GLN A 295 -1.67 1.07 -1.33
C GLN A 295 -2.07 2.33 -2.10
N ASP A 296 -1.84 3.51 -1.52
CA ASP A 296 -2.08 4.82 -2.11
C ASP A 296 -0.79 5.64 -2.12
N ILE A 297 -0.48 6.22 -3.28
CA ILE A 297 0.69 7.07 -3.50
C ILE A 297 0.33 8.48 -3.96
N THR A 298 -0.95 8.84 -4.03
CA THR A 298 -1.45 10.07 -4.66
C THR A 298 -0.75 11.33 -4.15
N LYS A 299 -0.58 11.46 -2.83
CA LYS A 299 0.12 12.60 -2.20
C LYS A 299 1.60 12.63 -2.58
N GLN A 300 2.26 11.48 -2.58
CA GLN A 300 3.67 11.35 -2.96
C GLN A 300 3.84 11.66 -4.44
N GLN A 301 2.99 11.11 -5.31
CA GLN A 301 3.02 11.38 -6.75
C GLN A 301 2.77 12.85 -7.05
N THR A 302 1.82 13.50 -6.37
CA THR A 302 1.61 14.96 -6.49
C THR A 302 2.87 15.74 -6.10
N PHE A 303 3.53 15.36 -5.01
CA PHE A 303 4.81 15.96 -4.63
C PHE A 303 5.90 15.70 -5.68
N MET A 304 6.04 14.46 -6.15
CA MET A 304 7.04 14.08 -7.15
C MET A 304 6.82 14.78 -8.49
N ALA A 305 5.57 15.02 -8.89
CA ALA A 305 5.22 15.74 -10.11
C ALA A 305 5.57 17.24 -10.02
N SER A 306 5.56 17.81 -8.81
CA SER A 306 6.06 19.17 -8.55
C SER A 306 7.60 19.29 -8.57
N LYS A 307 8.30 18.15 -8.73
CA LYS A 307 9.75 18.04 -8.79
C LYS A 307 10.18 17.48 -10.15
N ASN A 308 11.45 17.65 -10.49
CA ASN A 308 12.02 17.12 -11.74
C ASN A 308 12.49 15.67 -11.56
N TYR A 309 11.75 14.85 -10.80
CA TYR A 309 12.10 13.44 -10.67
C TYR A 309 11.82 12.72 -11.99
N LYS A 310 12.77 11.87 -12.38
CA LYS A 310 12.74 11.02 -13.58
C LYS A 310 12.93 9.56 -13.20
N ASN A 311 13.79 9.29 -12.22
CA ASN A 311 14.13 7.93 -11.80
C ASN A 311 13.49 7.64 -10.44
N ILE A 312 12.73 6.55 -10.35
CA ILE A 312 12.06 6.13 -9.12
C ILE A 312 12.51 4.73 -8.76
N PHE A 313 13.09 4.56 -7.57
CA PHE A 313 13.32 3.23 -7.00
C PHE A 313 12.19 2.86 -6.06
N LEU A 314 11.47 1.77 -6.35
CA LEU A 314 10.49 1.20 -5.43
C LEU A 314 11.14 0.08 -4.62
N LEU A 315 11.03 0.14 -3.29
CA LEU A 315 11.66 -0.85 -2.42
C LEU A 315 10.63 -1.80 -1.82
N GLY A 316 10.87 -3.09 -2.01
CA GLY A 316 10.02 -4.17 -1.50
C GLY A 316 9.07 -4.75 -2.56
N GLY A 317 8.63 -5.99 -2.32
CA GLY A 317 7.71 -6.70 -3.20
C GLY A 317 6.27 -6.17 -3.12
N GLN A 318 5.36 -6.82 -3.84
CA GLN A 318 3.95 -6.41 -3.96
C GLN A 318 3.21 -6.31 -2.62
N GLY A 319 3.51 -7.21 -1.67
CA GLY A 319 2.97 -7.12 -0.32
C GLY A 319 3.49 -5.94 0.50
N SER A 320 4.53 -5.24 0.04
CA SER A 320 5.07 -4.01 0.64
C SER A 320 4.54 -2.78 -0.10
N ILE A 321 4.66 -2.74 -1.42
CA ILE A 321 4.10 -1.68 -2.28
C ILE A 321 3.37 -2.37 -3.42
N ASN A 322 2.06 -2.16 -3.53
CA ASN A 322 1.21 -2.80 -4.54
C ASN A 322 1.75 -2.55 -5.96
N SER A 323 1.52 -3.50 -6.88
CA SER A 323 1.88 -3.36 -8.29
C SER A 323 1.18 -2.18 -8.94
N SER A 324 -0.06 -1.86 -8.55
CA SER A 324 -0.79 -0.69 -9.07
C SER A 324 -0.01 0.62 -8.93
N ILE A 325 0.69 0.81 -7.81
CA ILE A 325 1.56 1.97 -7.57
C ILE A 325 2.74 1.98 -8.55
N GLU A 326 3.35 0.83 -8.84
CA GLU A 326 4.45 0.78 -9.80
C GLU A 326 3.99 1.18 -11.20
N TYR A 327 2.84 0.67 -11.61
CA TYR A 327 2.34 0.88 -12.95
C TYR A 327 1.77 2.28 -13.16
N SER A 328 1.10 2.88 -12.16
CA SER A 328 0.69 4.29 -12.20
C SER A 328 1.88 5.27 -12.29
N LEU A 329 3.08 4.84 -11.87
CA LEU A 329 4.31 5.62 -12.00
C LEU A 329 5.07 5.34 -13.30
N LYS A 330 4.89 4.18 -13.94
CA LYS A 330 5.61 3.82 -15.18
C LYS A 330 5.06 4.58 -16.37
N SER A 331 5.93 4.85 -17.34
CA SER A 331 5.48 5.19 -18.69
C SER A 331 4.93 3.95 -19.38
N TYR A 332 3.73 4.03 -19.98
CA TYR A 332 3.23 2.99 -20.89
C TYR A 332 4.30 2.60 -21.93
N GLN A 333 5.09 3.56 -22.43
CA GLN A 333 6.14 3.30 -23.41
C GLN A 333 7.22 2.33 -22.90
N ASN A 334 7.51 2.35 -21.59
CA ASN A 334 8.54 1.53 -20.95
C ASN A 334 8.05 0.12 -20.57
N LEU A 335 6.78 -0.20 -20.79
CA LEU A 335 6.25 -1.54 -20.61
C LEU A 335 6.70 -2.46 -21.75
N SER A 336 6.97 -3.72 -21.42
CA SER A 336 7.22 -4.77 -22.41
C SER A 336 5.99 -4.95 -23.31
N LYS A 337 6.19 -5.58 -24.48
CA LYS A 337 5.06 -5.87 -25.38
C LYS A 337 4.02 -6.78 -24.71
N GLU A 338 4.48 -7.77 -23.95
CA GLU A 338 3.62 -8.70 -23.23
C GLU A 338 2.75 -8.00 -22.17
N GLU A 339 3.34 -7.06 -21.43
CA GLU A 339 2.61 -6.22 -20.46
C GLU A 339 1.56 -5.33 -21.13
N LYS A 340 1.90 -4.71 -22.27
CA LYS A 340 0.96 -3.88 -23.06
C LYS A 340 -0.20 -4.71 -23.59
N ASP A 341 0.10 -5.84 -24.23
CA ASP A 341 -0.90 -6.74 -24.80
C ASP A 341 -1.86 -7.26 -23.70
N PHE A 342 -1.33 -7.53 -22.50
CA PHE A 342 -2.13 -7.92 -21.33
C PHE A 342 -3.04 -6.78 -20.84
N ILE A 343 -2.50 -5.58 -20.60
CA ILE A 343 -3.26 -4.40 -20.15
C ILE A 343 -4.38 -4.08 -21.14
N ASP A 344 -4.06 -3.99 -22.43
CA ASP A 344 -5.02 -3.67 -23.48
C ASP A 344 -6.15 -4.72 -23.53
N SER A 345 -5.79 -6.00 -23.40
CA SER A 345 -6.77 -7.10 -23.34
C SER A 345 -7.66 -7.00 -22.11
N LEU A 346 -7.08 -6.82 -20.93
CA LEU A 346 -7.82 -6.77 -19.67
C LEU A 346 -8.71 -5.51 -19.61
N SER A 347 -8.25 -4.38 -20.12
CA SER A 347 -9.04 -3.13 -20.24
C SER A 347 -10.24 -3.30 -21.17
N ASN A 348 -10.05 -3.97 -22.31
CA ASN A 348 -11.15 -4.31 -23.21
C ASN A 348 -12.16 -5.26 -22.56
N TYR A 349 -11.72 -6.28 -21.82
CA TYR A 349 -12.63 -7.19 -21.11
C TYR A 349 -13.34 -6.54 -19.94
N SER A 350 -12.69 -5.59 -19.26
CA SER A 350 -13.28 -4.79 -18.19
C SER A 350 -14.36 -3.86 -18.73
N SER A 351 -14.09 -3.19 -19.85
CA SER A 351 -15.10 -2.37 -20.55
C SER A 351 -16.31 -3.20 -20.99
N LYS A 352 -16.09 -4.37 -21.59
CA LYS A 352 -17.19 -5.28 -21.99
C LYS A 352 -18.00 -5.79 -20.81
N TYR A 353 -17.34 -6.06 -19.69
CA TYR A 353 -18.01 -6.48 -18.47
C TYR A 353 -18.90 -5.35 -17.92
N ILE A 354 -18.38 -4.12 -17.85
CA ILE A 354 -19.14 -2.93 -17.45
C ILE A 354 -20.32 -2.68 -18.39
N ASP A 355 -20.13 -2.79 -19.71
CA ASP A 355 -21.22 -2.65 -20.68
C ASP A 355 -22.30 -3.72 -20.48
N GLU A 356 -21.90 -4.98 -20.27
CA GLU A 356 -22.80 -6.11 -20.06
C GLU A 356 -23.64 -5.94 -18.79
N THR A 357 -23.04 -5.50 -17.67
CA THR A 357 -23.76 -5.24 -16.41
C THR A 357 -24.64 -3.99 -16.48
N THR A 358 -24.17 -2.93 -17.14
CA THR A 358 -24.97 -1.71 -17.37
C THR A 358 -26.22 -2.02 -18.19
N ASN A 359 -26.08 -2.79 -19.27
CA ASN A 359 -27.20 -3.21 -20.10
C ASN A 359 -28.20 -4.07 -19.31
N ALA A 360 -27.72 -4.95 -18.43
CA ALA A 360 -28.58 -5.75 -17.57
C ALA A 360 -29.35 -4.89 -16.55
N SER A 361 -28.68 -3.93 -15.92
CA SER A 361 -29.32 -2.97 -15.03
C SER A 361 -30.44 -2.20 -15.73
N LEU A 362 -30.15 -1.64 -16.92
CA LEU A 362 -31.14 -0.94 -17.75
C LEU A 362 -32.31 -1.85 -18.17
N TYR A 363 -32.05 -3.11 -18.50
CA TYR A 363 -33.10 -4.06 -18.86
C TYR A 363 -34.03 -4.34 -17.66
N ILE A 364 -33.47 -4.56 -16.48
CA ILE A 364 -34.23 -4.78 -15.24
C ILE A 364 -35.05 -3.53 -14.89
N GLU A 365 -34.42 -2.35 -14.95
CA GLU A 365 -35.10 -1.07 -14.69
C GLU A 365 -36.28 -0.85 -15.65
N ASN A 366 -36.10 -1.10 -16.94
CA ASN A 366 -37.19 -0.97 -17.91
C ASN A 366 -38.31 -2.01 -17.70
N THR A 367 -37.95 -3.23 -17.30
CA THR A 367 -38.90 -4.33 -17.07
C THR A 367 -39.76 -4.08 -15.84
N PHE A 368 -39.17 -3.57 -14.75
CA PHE A 368 -39.86 -3.40 -13.46
C PHE A 368 -40.27 -1.96 -13.16
N GLY A 369 -39.63 -0.96 -13.75
CA GLY A 369 -39.87 0.45 -13.46
C GLY A 369 -41.31 0.88 -13.75
N LYS A 370 -41.87 0.44 -14.87
CA LYS A 370 -43.28 0.71 -15.20
C LYS A 370 -44.24 -0.06 -14.28
N VAL A 371 -43.97 -1.35 -14.04
CA VAL A 371 -44.78 -2.20 -13.14
C VAL A 371 -44.84 -1.61 -11.73
N PHE A 372 -43.71 -1.08 -11.26
CA PHE A 372 -43.59 -0.43 -9.96
C PHE A 372 -44.35 0.90 -9.89
N TYR A 373 -44.25 1.74 -10.92
CA TYR A 373 -44.99 3.00 -11.00
C TYR A 373 -46.51 2.77 -10.98
N ASP A 374 -46.98 1.79 -11.75
CA ASP A 374 -48.39 1.41 -11.81
C ASP A 374 -48.85 0.82 -10.47
N TYR A 375 -47.98 0.08 -9.76
CA TYR A 375 -48.25 -0.51 -8.45
C TYR A 375 -48.35 0.52 -7.30
N ILE A 376 -47.47 1.54 -7.26
CA ILE A 376 -47.54 2.59 -6.22
C ILE A 376 -48.88 3.32 -6.24
N ASN A 377 -49.48 3.44 -7.43
CA ASN A 377 -50.74 4.14 -7.65
C ASN A 377 -51.95 3.19 -7.71
N LEU A 378 -51.77 1.92 -7.34
CA LEU A 378 -52.80 0.90 -7.41
C LEU A 378 -53.90 1.16 -6.38
N ASP A 379 -55.15 1.15 -6.85
CA ASP A 379 -56.33 1.13 -5.98
C ASP A 379 -56.52 -0.27 -5.40
N ILE A 380 -56.02 -0.48 -4.19
CA ILE A 380 -56.06 -1.76 -3.48
C ILE A 380 -57.48 -2.19 -3.07
N SER A 381 -58.49 -1.31 -3.19
CA SER A 381 -59.89 -1.66 -2.95
C SER A 381 -60.55 -2.35 -4.15
N ASP A 382 -59.92 -2.27 -5.33
CA ASP A 382 -60.37 -2.87 -6.57
C ASP A 382 -59.62 -4.19 -6.81
N SER A 383 -60.26 -5.31 -6.46
CA SER A 383 -59.66 -6.64 -6.57
C SER A 383 -59.29 -7.03 -8.02
N ALA A 384 -59.98 -6.48 -9.02
CA ALA A 384 -59.66 -6.75 -10.43
C ALA A 384 -58.32 -6.10 -10.81
N LYS A 385 -58.08 -4.85 -10.38
CA LYS A 385 -56.79 -4.17 -10.59
C LYS A 385 -55.66 -4.83 -9.83
N VAL A 386 -55.91 -5.32 -8.61
CA VAL A 386 -54.92 -6.08 -7.85
C VAL A 386 -54.51 -7.37 -8.56
N LEU A 387 -55.48 -8.10 -9.11
CA LEU A 387 -55.19 -9.32 -9.88
C LEU A 387 -54.43 -9.02 -11.18
N GLU A 388 -54.79 -7.94 -11.89
CA GLU A 388 -54.07 -7.49 -13.10
C GLU A 388 -52.60 -7.10 -12.78
N ALA A 389 -52.37 -6.42 -11.66
CA ALA A 389 -51.04 -6.08 -11.21
C ALA A 389 -50.21 -7.34 -10.88
N ILE A 390 -50.80 -8.31 -10.18
CA ILE A 390 -50.14 -9.60 -9.88
C ILE A 390 -49.79 -10.36 -11.16
N ASP A 391 -50.69 -10.39 -12.14
CA ASP A 391 -50.42 -11.01 -13.44
C ASP A 391 -49.28 -10.32 -14.20
N THR A 392 -49.19 -8.99 -14.08
CA THR A 392 -48.09 -8.22 -14.65
C THR A 392 -46.76 -8.57 -13.96
N PHE A 393 -46.73 -8.71 -12.64
CA PHE A 393 -45.54 -9.13 -11.90
C PHE A 393 -45.08 -10.54 -12.29
N ILE A 394 -45.99 -11.52 -12.29
CA ILE A 394 -45.68 -12.90 -12.69
C ILE A 394 -45.05 -12.92 -14.08
N LYS A 395 -45.64 -12.19 -15.03
CA LYS A 395 -45.12 -12.08 -16.39
C LYS A 395 -43.73 -11.44 -16.43
N SER A 396 -43.53 -10.31 -15.73
CA SER A 396 -42.22 -9.65 -15.69
C SER A 396 -41.13 -10.53 -15.09
N TYR A 397 -41.44 -11.33 -14.07
CA TYR A 397 -40.50 -12.31 -13.50
C TYR A 397 -40.18 -13.44 -14.49
N ALA A 398 -41.20 -13.98 -15.16
CA ALA A 398 -41.02 -15.01 -16.16
C ALA A 398 -40.17 -14.52 -17.36
N ASP A 399 -40.37 -13.27 -17.79
CA ASP A 399 -39.62 -12.64 -18.88
C ASP A 399 -38.15 -12.34 -18.48
N LEU A 400 -37.89 -12.00 -17.20
CA LEU A 400 -36.54 -11.70 -16.70
C LEU A 400 -35.64 -12.94 -16.61
N LYS A 401 -36.17 -14.13 -16.30
CA LYS A 401 -35.36 -15.35 -16.10
C LYS A 401 -34.52 -15.76 -17.31
N PRO A 402 -35.07 -15.86 -18.54
CA PRO A 402 -34.27 -16.15 -19.74
C PRO A 402 -33.19 -15.10 -20.00
N TYR A 403 -33.48 -13.83 -19.69
CA TYR A 403 -32.53 -12.74 -19.82
C TYR A 403 -31.36 -12.90 -18.85
N LEU A 404 -31.62 -13.11 -17.55
CA LEU A 404 -30.58 -13.32 -16.54
C LEU A 404 -29.70 -14.54 -16.84
N ASN A 405 -30.29 -15.62 -17.36
CA ASN A 405 -29.52 -16.79 -17.79
C ASN A 405 -28.56 -16.47 -18.95
N THR A 406 -29.02 -15.66 -19.91
CA THR A 406 -28.19 -15.22 -21.04
C THR A 406 -27.07 -14.30 -20.56
N HIS A 407 -27.42 -13.31 -19.73
CA HIS A 407 -26.48 -12.39 -19.11
C HIS A 407 -25.39 -13.12 -18.30
N LYS A 408 -25.79 -14.04 -17.41
CA LYS A 408 -24.87 -14.89 -16.65
C LYS A 408 -23.92 -15.66 -17.56
N LYS A 409 -24.43 -16.22 -18.66
CA LYS A 409 -23.59 -16.96 -19.63
C LYS A 409 -22.55 -16.05 -20.29
N ASN A 410 -22.93 -14.81 -20.63
CA ASN A 410 -21.99 -13.82 -21.18
C ASN A 410 -20.88 -13.49 -20.17
N LEU A 411 -21.23 -13.29 -18.90
CA LEU A 411 -20.25 -13.05 -17.84
C LEU A 411 -19.33 -14.24 -17.60
N ILE A 412 -19.85 -15.47 -17.65
CA ILE A 412 -19.01 -16.67 -17.56
C ILE A 412 -18.03 -16.73 -18.74
N ASP A 413 -18.46 -16.45 -19.96
CA ASP A 413 -17.57 -16.41 -21.13
C ASP A 413 -16.47 -15.35 -20.99
N LEU A 414 -16.79 -14.16 -20.48
CA LEU A 414 -15.80 -13.13 -20.16
C LEU A 414 -14.82 -13.58 -19.08
N ARG A 415 -15.32 -14.20 -18.00
CA ARG A 415 -14.50 -14.75 -16.92
C ARG A 415 -13.52 -15.81 -17.43
N GLU A 416 -13.98 -16.74 -18.26
CA GLU A 416 -13.11 -17.80 -18.81
C GLU A 416 -12.03 -17.20 -19.73
N LYS A 417 -12.39 -16.20 -20.55
CA LYS A 417 -11.42 -15.49 -21.40
C LYS A 417 -10.34 -14.79 -20.59
N VAL A 418 -10.71 -14.11 -19.50
CA VAL A 418 -9.71 -13.46 -18.61
C VAL A 418 -8.91 -14.49 -17.83
N SER A 419 -9.55 -15.57 -17.35
CA SER A 419 -8.86 -16.68 -16.67
C SER A 419 -7.77 -17.32 -17.54
N ALA A 420 -8.00 -17.38 -18.85
CA ALA A 420 -7.04 -17.89 -19.83
C ALA A 420 -5.94 -16.89 -20.24
N LEU A 421 -6.02 -15.61 -19.85
CA LEU A 421 -4.96 -14.65 -20.16
C LEU A 421 -3.65 -15.03 -19.46
N ASN A 422 -2.57 -15.04 -20.22
CA ASN A 422 -1.22 -15.09 -19.67
C ASN A 422 -0.92 -13.73 -19.05
N SER A 423 -0.88 -13.70 -17.73
CA SER A 423 -0.55 -12.51 -16.96
C SER A 423 0.96 -12.52 -16.66
N PRO A 424 1.68 -11.42 -16.90
CA PRO A 424 2.99 -11.21 -16.30
C PRO A 424 2.87 -11.35 -14.78
N SER A 425 3.83 -12.02 -14.12
CA SER A 425 3.77 -12.28 -12.66
C SER A 425 3.53 -11.02 -11.82
N GLU A 426 3.99 -9.88 -12.31
CA GLU A 426 3.85 -8.58 -11.69
C GLU A 426 2.42 -8.01 -11.76
N MET A 427 1.59 -8.51 -12.67
CA MET A 427 0.23 -8.05 -12.98
C MET A 427 -0.88 -9.01 -12.54
N ASP A 428 -0.54 -10.15 -11.93
CA ASP A 428 -1.53 -11.16 -11.49
C ASP A 428 -2.63 -10.56 -10.61
N SER A 429 -2.29 -9.59 -9.76
CA SER A 429 -3.27 -8.86 -8.95
C SER A 429 -4.38 -8.17 -9.76
N LEU A 430 -4.08 -7.64 -10.96
CA LEU A 430 -5.10 -7.01 -11.83
C LEU A 430 -6.07 -8.05 -12.38
N LYS A 431 -5.55 -9.21 -12.77
CA LYS A 431 -6.35 -10.35 -13.20
C LYS A 431 -7.21 -10.87 -12.05
N ASP A 432 -6.63 -11.00 -10.86
CA ASP A 432 -7.33 -11.47 -9.66
C ASP A 432 -8.46 -10.52 -9.26
N ASP A 433 -8.25 -9.19 -9.34
CA ASP A 433 -9.28 -8.19 -9.08
C ASP A 433 -10.47 -8.34 -10.06
N TYR A 434 -10.18 -8.51 -11.36
CA TYR A 434 -11.22 -8.79 -12.37
C TYR A 434 -12.01 -10.06 -12.03
N LEU A 435 -11.29 -11.16 -11.78
CA LEU A 435 -11.89 -12.45 -11.50
C LEU A 435 -12.69 -12.43 -10.20
N LYS A 436 -12.24 -11.69 -9.19
CA LYS A 436 -12.97 -11.50 -7.94
C LYS A 436 -14.28 -10.76 -8.20
N SER A 437 -14.24 -9.63 -8.89
CA SER A 437 -15.44 -8.84 -9.22
C SER A 437 -16.46 -9.68 -9.99
N ILE A 438 -16.06 -10.29 -11.10
CA ILE A 438 -17.01 -11.01 -11.97
C ILE A 438 -17.59 -12.26 -11.30
N ASN A 439 -16.83 -12.93 -10.42
CA ASN A 439 -17.35 -14.06 -9.65
C ASN A 439 -18.37 -13.63 -8.61
N LEU A 440 -18.14 -12.51 -7.90
CA LEU A 440 -19.12 -11.93 -6.98
C LEU A 440 -20.42 -11.57 -7.72
N TYR A 441 -20.31 -10.93 -8.89
CA TYR A 441 -21.48 -10.56 -9.69
C TYR A 441 -22.26 -11.80 -10.17
N ILE A 442 -21.57 -12.84 -10.66
CA ILE A 442 -22.21 -14.09 -11.08
C ILE A 442 -22.94 -14.77 -9.90
N GLN A 443 -22.35 -14.74 -8.69
CA GLN A 443 -23.01 -15.24 -7.48
C GLN A 443 -24.27 -14.44 -7.14
N GLY A 444 -24.21 -13.11 -7.29
CA GLY A 444 -25.37 -12.22 -7.14
C GLY A 444 -26.51 -12.59 -8.11
N ILE A 445 -26.21 -12.92 -9.38
CA ILE A 445 -27.24 -13.35 -10.35
C ILE A 445 -27.89 -14.68 -9.93
N ASP A 446 -27.12 -15.62 -9.38
CA ASP A 446 -27.66 -16.89 -8.90
C ASP A 446 -28.63 -16.71 -7.74
N ARG A 447 -28.24 -15.89 -6.77
CA ARG A 447 -29.10 -15.53 -5.63
C ARG A 447 -30.35 -14.78 -6.10
N LEU A 448 -30.19 -13.83 -7.03
CA LEU A 448 -31.31 -13.10 -7.61
C LEU A 448 -32.29 -14.05 -8.30
N SER A 449 -31.79 -14.97 -9.13
CA SER A 449 -32.62 -15.94 -9.85
C SER A 449 -33.48 -16.79 -8.89
N ASN A 450 -32.89 -17.28 -7.80
CA ASN A 450 -33.62 -18.01 -6.75
C ASN A 450 -34.68 -17.14 -6.05
N SER A 451 -34.38 -15.86 -5.83
CA SER A 451 -35.34 -14.91 -5.25
C SER A 451 -36.52 -14.67 -6.21
N LEU A 452 -36.26 -14.55 -7.52
CA LEU A 452 -37.32 -14.39 -8.52
C LEU A 452 -38.20 -15.65 -8.63
N ASP A 453 -37.62 -16.86 -8.52
CA ASP A 453 -38.40 -18.10 -8.41
C ASP A 453 -39.34 -18.07 -7.19
N SER A 454 -38.85 -17.57 -6.06
CA SER A 454 -39.63 -17.47 -4.82
C SER A 454 -40.75 -16.43 -4.94
N TYR A 455 -40.45 -15.24 -5.50
CA TYR A 455 -41.45 -14.22 -5.77
C TYR A 455 -42.54 -14.72 -6.73
N GLU A 456 -42.18 -15.34 -7.85
CA GLU A 456 -43.17 -15.85 -8.81
C GLU A 456 -44.13 -16.84 -8.15
N ASN A 457 -43.61 -17.79 -7.37
CA ASN A 457 -44.44 -18.76 -6.64
C ASN A 457 -45.39 -18.08 -5.65
N ILE A 458 -44.88 -17.12 -4.88
CA ILE A 458 -45.69 -16.33 -3.93
C ILE A 458 -46.80 -15.58 -4.65
N PHE A 459 -46.49 -14.91 -5.77
CA PHE A 459 -47.49 -14.16 -6.53
C PHE A 459 -48.56 -15.06 -7.15
N ILE A 460 -48.20 -16.26 -7.61
CA ILE A 460 -49.17 -17.27 -8.08
C ILE A 460 -50.10 -17.71 -6.93
N LEU A 461 -49.55 -17.99 -5.74
CA LEU A 461 -50.34 -18.38 -4.57
C LEU A 461 -51.25 -17.24 -4.09
N LEU A 462 -50.72 -16.01 -4.02
CA LEU A 462 -51.50 -14.82 -3.70
C LEU A 462 -52.65 -14.61 -4.68
N LYS A 463 -52.40 -14.74 -5.98
CA LYS A 463 -53.45 -14.64 -7.00
C LYS A 463 -54.59 -15.63 -6.73
N ASN A 464 -54.26 -16.90 -6.50
CA ASN A 464 -55.25 -17.94 -6.25
C ASN A 464 -56.03 -17.68 -4.96
N ALA A 465 -55.34 -17.27 -3.89
CA ALA A 465 -55.94 -16.98 -2.60
C ALA A 465 -56.89 -15.77 -2.64
N ILE A 466 -56.54 -14.72 -3.40
CA ILE A 466 -57.43 -13.57 -3.64
C ILE A 466 -58.70 -14.01 -4.39
N ILE A 467 -58.57 -14.85 -5.41
CA ILE A 467 -59.73 -15.36 -6.17
C ILE A 467 -60.66 -16.19 -5.27
N SER A 468 -60.11 -16.97 -4.35
CA SER A 468 -60.88 -17.84 -3.43
C SER A 468 -61.29 -17.17 -2.11
N ASN A 469 -60.91 -15.91 -1.87
CA ASN A 469 -61.04 -15.22 -0.58
C ASN A 469 -60.41 -15.98 0.61
N ASP A 470 -59.26 -16.63 0.39
CA ASP A 470 -58.50 -17.34 1.43
C ASP A 470 -57.58 -16.36 2.19
N ILE A 471 -58.11 -15.77 3.26
CA ILE A 471 -57.43 -14.72 4.04
C ILE A 471 -56.17 -15.25 4.73
N ASP A 472 -56.17 -16.52 5.19
CA ASP A 472 -55.04 -17.10 5.91
C ASP A 472 -53.84 -17.29 4.97
N THR A 473 -54.08 -17.82 3.76
CA THR A 473 -53.04 -17.92 2.73
C THR A 473 -52.54 -16.53 2.30
N ILE A 474 -53.42 -15.54 2.14
CA ILE A 474 -53.00 -14.16 1.80
C ILE A 474 -52.00 -13.63 2.84
N ASN A 475 -52.32 -13.72 4.13
CA ASN A 475 -51.44 -13.21 5.18
C ASN A 475 -50.10 -13.97 5.23
N ASN A 476 -50.14 -15.30 5.12
CA ASN A 476 -48.94 -16.15 5.12
C ASN A 476 -47.99 -15.83 3.95
N GLU A 477 -48.52 -15.64 2.75
CA GLU A 477 -47.70 -15.32 1.59
C GLU A 477 -47.15 -13.88 1.64
N LEU A 478 -47.88 -12.93 2.24
CA LEU A 478 -47.38 -11.57 2.47
C LEU A 478 -46.18 -11.54 3.46
N GLU A 479 -46.20 -12.35 4.51
CA GLU A 479 -45.06 -12.46 5.44
C GLU A 479 -43.80 -13.00 4.76
N LYS A 480 -43.95 -13.95 3.82
CA LYS A 480 -42.82 -14.48 3.05
C LYS A 480 -42.17 -13.43 2.15
N ILE A 481 -42.95 -12.50 1.60
CA ILE A 481 -42.41 -11.37 0.82
C ILE A 481 -41.44 -10.55 1.66
N ASP A 482 -41.79 -10.25 2.91
CA ASP A 482 -40.93 -9.47 3.80
C ASP A 482 -39.60 -10.19 4.09
N SER A 483 -39.61 -11.52 4.21
CA SER A 483 -38.39 -12.32 4.40
C SER A 483 -37.48 -12.33 3.17
N ILE A 484 -38.04 -12.46 1.96
CA ILE A 484 -37.25 -12.47 0.71
C ILE A 484 -36.70 -11.07 0.41
N LEU A 485 -37.38 -10.02 0.88
CA LEU A 485 -36.94 -8.64 0.73
C LEU A 485 -35.57 -8.40 1.41
N GLU A 486 -35.36 -8.96 2.61
CA GLU A 486 -34.06 -8.87 3.31
C GLU A 486 -32.96 -9.60 2.53
N GLU A 487 -33.23 -10.79 2.01
CA GLU A 487 -32.28 -11.51 1.15
C GLU A 487 -31.95 -10.74 -0.13
N THR A 488 -32.95 -10.05 -0.71
CA THR A 488 -32.76 -9.24 -1.93
C THR A 488 -31.88 -8.02 -1.67
N LEU A 489 -31.92 -7.44 -0.47
CA LEU A 489 -31.03 -6.34 -0.07
C LEU A 489 -29.57 -6.75 -0.04
N ASP A 490 -29.27 -7.91 0.57
CA ASP A 490 -27.90 -8.44 0.62
C ASP A 490 -27.34 -8.72 -0.79
N ILE A 491 -28.21 -9.09 -1.75
CA ILE A 491 -27.81 -9.29 -3.15
C ILE A 491 -27.41 -7.96 -3.81
N VAL A 492 -28.05 -6.85 -3.45
CA VAL A 492 -27.68 -5.51 -3.96
C VAL A 492 -26.29 -5.11 -3.46
N GLU A 493 -25.94 -5.45 -2.22
CA GLU A 493 -24.59 -5.24 -1.69
C GLU A 493 -23.53 -6.03 -2.48
N ASP A 494 -23.80 -7.30 -2.81
CA ASP A 494 -22.89 -8.12 -3.64
C ASP A 494 -22.62 -7.46 -5.01
N PHE A 495 -23.65 -6.93 -5.67
CA PHE A 495 -23.51 -6.24 -6.95
C PHE A 495 -22.72 -4.93 -6.81
N SER A 496 -22.96 -4.16 -5.75
CA SER A 496 -22.23 -2.93 -5.48
C SER A 496 -20.75 -3.19 -5.20
N ASP A 497 -20.43 -4.22 -4.42
CA ASP A 497 -19.05 -4.62 -4.16
C ASP A 497 -18.34 -5.07 -5.44
N ALA A 498 -19.02 -5.86 -6.28
CA ALA A 498 -18.49 -6.24 -7.58
C ALA A 498 -18.23 -5.02 -8.48
N GLU A 499 -19.18 -4.08 -8.54
CA GLU A 499 -19.06 -2.84 -9.31
C GLU A 499 -17.89 -1.98 -8.84
N ASN A 500 -17.76 -1.76 -7.53
CA ASN A 500 -16.65 -1.00 -6.94
C ASN A 500 -15.28 -1.58 -7.33
N ILE A 501 -15.13 -2.91 -7.30
CA ILE A 501 -13.88 -3.59 -7.67
C ILE A 501 -13.58 -3.40 -9.17
N ILE A 502 -14.56 -3.56 -10.05
CA ILE A 502 -14.30 -3.43 -11.50
C ILE A 502 -14.05 -1.98 -11.90
N MET A 503 -14.68 -1.01 -11.25
CA MET A 503 -14.44 0.41 -11.50
C MET A 503 -13.03 0.83 -11.04
N ASP A 504 -12.58 0.41 -9.86
CA ASP A 504 -11.19 0.63 -9.40
C ASP A 504 -10.18 0.02 -10.38
N LEU A 505 -10.43 -1.22 -10.81
CA LEU A 505 -9.58 -1.88 -11.79
C LEU A 505 -9.54 -1.09 -13.12
N GLN A 506 -10.69 -0.65 -13.63
CA GLN A 506 -10.78 0.09 -14.87
C GLN A 506 -10.02 1.42 -14.79
N GLU A 507 -10.13 2.15 -13.67
CA GLU A 507 -9.37 3.38 -13.43
C GLU A 507 -7.87 3.11 -13.45
N ARG A 508 -7.41 2.09 -12.71
CA ARG A 508 -6.00 1.68 -12.71
C ARG A 508 -5.50 1.30 -14.10
N LEU A 509 -6.28 0.57 -14.89
CA LEU A 509 -5.91 0.20 -16.26
C LEU A 509 -5.84 1.40 -17.21
N ILE A 510 -6.63 2.45 -16.98
CA ILE A 510 -6.57 3.71 -17.75
C ILE A 510 -5.34 4.54 -17.35
N GLU A 511 -4.94 4.50 -16.08
CA GLU A 511 -3.77 5.21 -15.59
C GLU A 511 -2.45 4.65 -16.13
N MET A 512 -2.39 3.34 -16.38
CA MET A 512 -1.24 2.64 -16.97
C MET A 512 -0.99 3.09 -18.41
#